data_AF-A0A838NW53-F1
#
_entry.id   AF-A0A838NW53-F1
#
_cell.length_a   1.000
_cell.length_b   1.000
_cell.length_c   1.000
_cell.angle_alpha   90.00
_cell.angle_beta   90.00
_cell.angle_gamma   90.00
#
_symmetry.space_group_name_H-M   'P 1'
#
loop_
_entity.id
_entity.type
_entity.pdbx_description
1 polymer ?
#
loop_
_entity_poly.entity_id
_entity_poly.type
_entity_poly.pdbx_seq_one_letter_code
_entity_poly.pdbx_strand_id
1 'polypeptide(L)'
;MPEYLCPGVYVEGIEAAEEPVAAVSTSIDNEHLQSLVTELQRVVSSHFPKWTTFNDSDPGVTLLQLIAHLADVLGNRVEKMPDSGSIWALRAAARLLELASSPATDTEALKRPSYFSGQLLDVGTLRAEQNYFREKLRRHNRRLHGIGIISGLGVSVSRADDQGGLRIIVEPGYAIDSRGEEIALPDGATFVIRVGGDEWYVTLRFWEHPCPELSRLETDDPRFPCVEEVCVIGVSSDIPSSAIAIARLLRLDGDWMVDAEFEVPRIA
;
A
#
# COMPACT_ATOMS: atom_id res chain seq x y z
N MET A 1 8.67 10.03 -0.40
CA MET A 1 7.24 10.38 -0.52
C MET A 1 6.91 10.36 -1.99
N PRO A 2 5.77 9.78 -2.40
CA PRO A 2 5.36 9.79 -3.80
C PRO A 2 5.07 11.22 -4.26
N GLU A 3 5.46 11.55 -5.49
CA GLU A 3 5.30 12.88 -6.09
C GLU A 3 3.83 13.10 -6.49
N TYR A 4 3.26 14.23 -6.08
CA TYR A 4 1.87 14.59 -6.40
C TYR A 4 1.81 15.16 -7.82
N LEU A 5 1.09 14.50 -8.73
CA LEU A 5 0.89 15.00 -10.10
C LEU A 5 -0.37 15.86 -10.21
N CYS A 6 -1.50 15.33 -9.76
CA CYS A 6 -2.81 15.97 -9.78
C CYS A 6 -3.72 15.35 -8.70
N PRO A 7 -4.90 15.94 -8.40
CA PRO A 7 -5.81 15.39 -7.38
C PRO A 7 -6.09 13.90 -7.61
N GLY A 8 -5.90 13.08 -6.58
CA GLY A 8 -6.08 11.64 -6.66
C GLY A 8 -4.97 10.85 -7.36
N VAL A 9 -3.89 11.46 -7.87
CA VAL A 9 -2.81 10.73 -8.60
C VAL A 9 -1.43 11.06 -8.06
N TYR A 10 -0.74 10.02 -7.60
CA TYR A 10 0.61 10.11 -7.05
C TYR A 10 1.55 9.16 -7.81
N VAL A 11 2.79 9.58 -8.05
CA VAL A 11 3.82 8.75 -8.70
C VAL A 11 4.90 8.39 -7.72
N GLU A 12 5.20 7.09 -7.64
CA GLU A 12 6.34 6.58 -6.87
C GLU A 12 7.41 6.08 -7.84
N GLY A 13 8.41 6.94 -8.10
CA GLY A 13 9.66 6.54 -8.70
C GLY A 13 10.58 6.00 -7.61
N ILE A 14 10.87 4.70 -7.63
CA ILE A 14 11.92 4.16 -6.76
C ILE A 14 13.25 4.54 -7.41
N GLU A 15 13.81 5.70 -7.01
CA GLU A 15 15.24 5.92 -7.17
C GLU A 15 15.94 4.81 -6.36
N ALA A 16 16.58 3.88 -7.07
CA ALA A 16 17.51 2.94 -6.47
C ALA A 16 18.79 3.71 -6.07
N ALA A 17 18.64 4.61 -5.12
CA ALA A 17 19.72 5.28 -4.40
C ALA A 17 19.13 5.81 -3.09
N GLU A 18 18.85 4.91 -2.14
CA GLU A 18 18.69 5.32 -0.76
C GLU A 18 20.06 5.81 -0.26
N GLU A 19 20.30 7.12 -0.32
CA GLU A 19 21.33 7.70 0.55
C GLU A 19 20.77 7.71 1.98
N PRO A 20 21.41 7.00 2.94
CA PRO A 20 20.95 7.00 4.32
C PRO A 20 20.98 8.42 4.87
N VAL A 21 19.85 8.90 5.41
CA VAL A 21 19.78 10.17 6.13
C VAL A 21 20.72 10.10 7.32
N ALA A 22 21.86 10.76 7.22
CA ALA A 22 22.85 10.78 8.29
C ALA A 22 22.28 11.46 9.54
N ALA A 23 22.39 10.76 10.68
CA ALA A 23 22.16 11.22 12.05
C ALA A 23 20.76 11.06 12.68
N VAL A 24 19.91 10.15 12.22
CA VAL A 24 18.77 9.68 13.04
C VAL A 24 19.19 8.42 13.80
N SER A 25 19.27 8.50 15.13
CA SER A 25 19.46 7.31 15.97
C SER A 25 18.23 6.42 15.82
N THR A 26 18.43 5.18 15.38
CA THR A 26 17.39 4.14 15.27
C THR A 26 17.07 3.48 16.62
N SER A 27 17.67 3.94 17.73
CA SER A 27 17.45 3.40 19.06
C SER A 27 16.13 3.93 19.66
N ILE A 28 15.15 3.05 19.83
CA ILE A 28 13.94 3.33 20.61
C ILE A 28 14.27 3.13 22.10
N ASP A 29 14.00 4.13 22.94
CA ASP A 29 14.18 4.02 24.39
C ASP A 29 13.19 3.03 25.02
N ASN A 30 13.57 2.39 26.14
CA ASN A 30 12.77 1.35 26.81
C ASN A 30 11.34 1.79 27.17
N GLU A 31 11.13 3.05 27.55
CA GLU A 31 9.79 3.58 27.88
C GLU A 31 8.89 3.66 26.64
N HIS A 32 9.44 4.09 25.49
CA HIS A 32 8.72 4.13 24.21
C HIS A 32 8.42 2.72 23.70
N LEU A 33 9.35 1.78 23.89
CA LEU A 33 9.15 0.38 23.53
C LEU A 33 8.02 -0.26 24.35
N GLN A 34 7.97 0.01 25.66
CA GLN A 34 6.88 -0.45 26.52
C GLN A 34 5.52 0.16 26.14
N SER A 35 5.49 1.44 25.79
CA SER A 35 4.29 2.11 25.26
C SER A 35 3.77 1.42 24.00
N LEU A 36 4.66 1.13 23.06
CA LEU A 36 4.33 0.49 21.79
C LEU A 36 3.84 -0.96 21.98
N VAL A 37 4.48 -1.73 22.88
CA VAL A 37 4.01 -3.08 23.24
C VAL A 37 2.60 -3.02 23.84
N THR A 38 2.33 -2.05 24.72
CA THR A 38 1.01 -1.87 25.34
C THR A 38 -0.05 -1.55 24.30
N GLU A 39 0.28 -0.70 23.31
CA GLU A 39 -0.63 -0.37 22.23
C GLU A 39 -0.91 -1.57 21.30
N LEU A 40 0.12 -2.33 20.92
CA LEU A 40 -0.04 -3.55 20.12
C LEU A 40 -0.88 -4.60 20.86
N GLN A 41 -0.64 -4.81 22.16
CA GLN A 41 -1.46 -5.70 22.98
C GLN A 41 -2.93 -5.26 23.00
N ARG A 42 -3.20 -3.95 23.06
CA ARG A 42 -4.56 -3.39 22.99
C ARG A 42 -5.24 -3.67 21.64
N VAL A 43 -4.51 -3.54 20.54
CA VAL A 43 -5.01 -3.83 19.18
C VAL A 43 -5.26 -5.33 18.99
N VAL A 44 -4.36 -6.19 19.44
CA VAL A 44 -4.54 -7.65 19.37
C VAL A 44 -5.73 -8.08 20.23
N SER A 45 -5.88 -7.51 21.43
CA SER A 45 -7.01 -7.80 22.33
C SER A 45 -8.36 -7.41 21.73
N SER A 46 -8.43 -6.34 20.93
CA SER A 46 -9.68 -5.91 20.30
C SER A 46 -10.10 -6.82 19.14
N HIS A 47 -9.15 -7.41 18.42
CA HIS A 47 -9.43 -8.28 17.27
C HIS A 47 -9.55 -9.76 17.66
N PHE A 48 -8.78 -10.20 18.66
CA PHE A 48 -8.70 -11.61 19.10
C PHE A 48 -8.86 -11.71 20.62
N PRO A 49 -10.05 -11.38 21.18
CA PRO A 49 -10.27 -11.31 22.63
C PRO A 49 -10.09 -12.62 23.40
N LYS A 50 -10.01 -13.77 22.71
CA LYS A 50 -9.71 -15.09 23.32
C LYS A 50 -8.21 -15.43 23.34
N TRP A 51 -7.37 -14.61 22.72
CA TRP A 51 -5.92 -14.82 22.53
C TRP A 51 -5.05 -13.91 23.41
N THR A 52 -5.66 -13.17 24.32
CA THR A 52 -4.99 -12.28 25.25
C THR A 52 -5.86 -12.13 26.49
N THR A 53 -5.51 -12.73 27.62
CA THR A 53 -5.83 -12.28 29.01
C THR A 53 -5.45 -13.26 30.14
N PHE A 54 -4.53 -14.22 29.96
CA PHE A 54 -4.18 -15.14 31.08
C PHE A 54 -2.77 -14.99 31.66
N ASN A 55 -1.70 -14.89 30.84
CA ASN A 55 -0.31 -14.70 31.30
C ASN A 55 0.66 -14.38 30.13
N ASP A 56 1.96 -14.29 30.40
CA ASP A 56 3.02 -14.06 29.39
C ASP A 56 3.20 -15.21 28.38
N SER A 57 2.54 -16.35 28.59
CA SER A 57 2.54 -17.51 27.68
C SER A 57 1.29 -17.57 26.80
N ASP A 58 0.50 -16.50 26.75
CA ASP A 58 -0.67 -16.40 25.86
C ASP A 58 -0.22 -16.48 24.39
N PRO A 59 -0.92 -17.20 23.49
CA PRO A 59 -0.64 -17.20 22.06
C PRO A 59 -0.46 -15.81 21.44
N GLY A 60 -1.25 -14.81 21.84
CA GLY A 60 -1.11 -13.44 21.32
C GLY A 60 0.20 -12.76 21.74
N VAL A 61 0.58 -12.92 23.02
CA VAL A 61 1.84 -12.37 23.56
C VAL A 61 3.04 -13.10 22.96
N THR A 62 2.94 -14.43 22.81
CA THR A 62 4.00 -15.28 22.24
C THR A 62 4.25 -14.94 20.76
N LEU A 63 3.20 -14.67 19.98
CA LEU A 63 3.34 -14.24 18.58
C LEU A 63 3.99 -12.87 18.47
N LEU A 64 3.63 -11.91 19.32
CA LEU A 64 4.29 -10.60 19.38
C LEU A 64 5.77 -10.74 19.73
N GLN A 65 6.11 -11.57 20.71
CA GLN A 65 7.49 -11.87 21.08
C GLN A 65 8.27 -12.56 19.94
N LEU A 66 7.64 -13.50 19.24
CA LEU A 66 8.25 -14.16 18.08
C LEU A 66 8.52 -13.17 16.95
N ILE A 67 7.55 -12.31 16.62
CA ILE A 67 7.72 -11.27 15.58
C ILE A 67 8.82 -10.29 15.99
N ALA A 68 8.86 -9.85 17.26
CA ALA A 68 9.92 -8.98 17.77
C ALA A 68 11.29 -9.67 17.70
N HIS A 69 11.37 -10.95 18.06
CA HIS A 69 12.60 -11.72 17.97
C HIS A 69 13.05 -11.92 16.52
N LEU A 70 12.13 -12.23 15.60
CA LEU A 70 12.43 -12.35 14.18
C LEU A 70 12.87 -11.00 13.58
N ALA A 71 12.23 -9.90 13.97
CA ALA A 71 12.62 -8.55 13.55
C ALA A 71 14.03 -8.19 14.05
N ASP A 72 14.36 -8.51 15.30
CA ASP A 72 15.70 -8.29 15.87
C ASP A 72 16.77 -9.19 15.22
N VAL A 73 16.45 -10.46 14.94
CA VAL A 73 17.34 -11.37 14.20
C VAL A 73 17.55 -10.89 12.76
N LEU A 74 16.52 -10.37 12.11
CA LEU A 74 16.62 -9.79 10.76
C LEU A 74 17.43 -8.48 10.80
N GLY A 75 17.15 -7.56 11.72
CA GLY A 75 17.87 -6.29 11.86
C GLY A 75 19.37 -6.51 12.10
N ASN A 76 19.73 -7.36 13.06
CA ASN A 76 21.13 -7.70 13.35
C ASN A 76 21.87 -8.39 12.19
N ARG A 77 21.15 -9.06 11.28
CA ARG A 77 21.73 -9.70 10.10
C ARG A 77 21.82 -8.73 8.92
N VAL A 78 20.83 -7.86 8.75
CA VAL A 78 20.80 -6.83 7.70
C VAL A 78 21.95 -5.82 7.89
N GLU A 79 22.23 -5.40 9.13
CA GLU A 79 23.38 -4.52 9.43
C GLU A 79 24.74 -5.14 9.08
N LYS A 80 24.82 -6.47 8.94
CA LYS A 80 26.05 -7.21 8.63
C LYS A 80 26.11 -7.70 7.18
N MET A 81 25.11 -7.38 6.35
CA MET A 81 25.06 -7.75 4.94
C MET A 81 25.58 -6.61 4.06
N PRO A 82 26.22 -6.91 2.91
CA PRO A 82 26.45 -5.92 1.85
C PRO A 82 25.13 -5.31 1.37
N ASP A 83 25.13 -4.07 0.86
CA ASP A 83 23.93 -3.31 0.44
C ASP A 83 23.02 -4.07 -0.56
N SER A 84 23.57 -5.02 -1.32
CA SER A 84 22.78 -5.85 -2.23
C SER A 84 21.95 -6.92 -1.52
N GLY A 85 22.31 -7.34 -0.30
CA GLY A 85 21.62 -8.36 0.50
C GLY A 85 20.52 -7.78 1.40
N SER A 86 20.67 -6.54 1.87
CA SER A 86 19.69 -5.85 2.72
C SER A 86 18.36 -5.64 1.99
N ILE A 87 18.39 -5.32 0.70
CA ILE A 87 17.20 -5.16 -0.15
C ILE A 87 16.36 -6.45 -0.20
N TRP A 88 17.00 -7.62 -0.34
CA TRP A 88 16.28 -8.90 -0.37
C TRP A 88 15.67 -9.27 0.98
N ALA A 89 16.37 -8.95 2.08
CA ALA A 89 15.85 -9.17 3.43
C ALA A 89 14.65 -8.26 3.74
N LEU A 90 14.73 -6.97 3.38
CA LEU A 90 13.61 -6.03 3.49
C LEU A 90 12.42 -6.45 2.63
N ARG A 91 12.66 -6.87 1.38
CA ARG A 91 11.61 -7.41 0.50
C ARG A 91 10.96 -8.66 1.09
N ALA A 92 11.74 -9.58 1.66
CA ALA A 92 11.19 -10.77 2.31
C ALA A 92 10.36 -10.43 3.56
N ALA A 93 10.80 -9.48 4.38
CA ALA A 93 10.07 -9.01 5.55
C ALA A 93 8.75 -8.32 5.16
N ALA A 94 8.79 -7.42 4.17
CA ALA A 94 7.60 -6.79 3.60
C ALA A 94 6.63 -7.85 3.06
N ARG A 95 7.14 -8.88 2.37
CA ARG A 95 6.30 -9.97 1.84
C ARG A 95 5.65 -10.83 2.93
N LEU A 96 6.35 -11.07 4.05
CA LEU A 96 5.78 -11.77 5.20
C LEU A 96 4.70 -10.94 5.90
N LEU A 97 4.89 -9.63 6.03
CA LEU A 97 3.86 -8.70 6.52
C LEU A 97 2.65 -8.66 5.60
N GLU A 98 2.86 -8.70 4.28
CA GLU A 98 1.78 -8.81 3.29
C GLU A 98 1.00 -10.13 3.40
N LEU A 99 1.69 -11.26 3.63
CA LEU A 99 1.05 -12.57 3.84
C LEU A 99 0.25 -12.62 5.15
N ALA A 100 0.73 -11.95 6.20
CA ALA A 100 0.00 -11.78 7.47
C ALA A 100 -1.19 -10.82 7.32
N SER A 101 -1.10 -9.85 6.41
CA SER A 101 -2.17 -8.97 5.96
C SER A 101 -3.08 -9.70 4.95
N SER A 102 -3.50 -10.92 5.29
CA SER A 102 -4.47 -11.66 4.49
C SER A 102 -5.68 -10.76 4.25
N PRO A 103 -6.16 -10.61 3.00
CA PRO A 103 -7.39 -9.84 2.76
C PRO A 103 -8.46 -10.45 3.67
N ALA A 104 -9.07 -9.59 4.50
CA ALA A 104 -10.02 -9.99 5.52
C ALA A 104 -10.89 -11.13 4.99
N THR A 105 -10.78 -12.30 5.64
CA THR A 105 -11.45 -13.51 5.21
C THR A 105 -12.91 -13.18 4.92
N ASP A 106 -13.28 -13.31 3.64
CA ASP A 106 -14.57 -12.99 3.04
C ASP A 106 -15.74 -13.80 3.64
N THR A 107 -15.44 -14.65 4.62
CA THR A 107 -16.31 -15.56 5.37
C THR A 107 -16.97 -14.90 6.58
N GLU A 108 -16.54 -13.73 7.04
CA GLU A 108 -17.24 -13.04 8.12
C GLU A 108 -18.52 -12.34 7.61
N ALA A 109 -19.61 -12.51 8.35
CA ALA A 109 -20.89 -11.90 8.02
C ALA A 109 -20.81 -10.37 8.22
N LEU A 110 -21.14 -9.60 7.18
CA LEU A 110 -21.15 -8.14 7.26
C LEU A 110 -22.20 -7.67 8.26
N LYS A 111 -21.77 -6.86 9.22
CA LYS A 111 -22.62 -6.20 10.21
C LYS A 111 -22.86 -4.76 9.78
N ARG A 112 -24.08 -4.27 9.99
CA ARG A 112 -24.43 -2.86 9.77
C ARG A 112 -25.07 -2.30 11.05
N PRO A 113 -24.92 -0.99 11.33
CA PRO A 113 -25.66 -0.36 12.41
C PRO A 113 -27.18 -0.55 12.25
N SER A 114 -27.87 -0.73 13.37
CA SER A 114 -29.33 -0.75 13.44
C SER A 114 -29.79 0.48 14.21
N TYR A 115 -30.36 1.46 13.50
CA TYR A 115 -30.75 2.73 14.07
C TYR A 115 -32.06 2.66 14.85
N PHE A 116 -32.14 3.39 15.97
CA PHE A 116 -33.36 3.55 16.75
C PHE A 116 -33.52 4.99 17.26
N SER A 117 -34.75 5.37 17.61
CA SER A 117 -35.07 6.74 18.04
C SER A 117 -34.35 7.13 19.33
N GLY A 118 -33.75 8.32 19.33
CA GLY A 118 -32.99 8.84 20.47
C GLY A 118 -31.56 8.30 20.58
N GLN A 119 -31.11 7.48 19.62
CA GLN A 119 -29.73 7.02 19.57
C GLN A 119 -28.77 8.17 19.24
N LEU A 120 -27.68 8.28 20.00
CA LEU A 120 -26.56 9.16 19.67
C LEU A 120 -25.69 8.50 18.59
N LEU A 121 -25.43 9.21 17.49
CA LEU A 121 -24.53 8.77 16.43
C LEU A 121 -23.12 9.27 16.74
N ASP A 122 -22.22 8.34 17.03
CA ASP A 122 -20.81 8.62 17.28
C ASP A 122 -19.94 8.22 16.08
N VAL A 123 -18.63 8.54 16.19
CA VAL A 123 -17.64 8.22 15.16
C VAL A 123 -17.58 6.72 14.89
N GLY A 124 -17.73 5.88 15.92
CA GLY A 124 -17.74 4.42 15.78
C GLY A 124 -18.91 3.92 14.93
N THR A 125 -20.11 4.45 15.19
CA THR A 125 -21.32 4.11 14.46
C THR A 125 -21.23 4.51 12.99
N LEU A 126 -20.76 5.74 12.71
CA LEU A 126 -20.60 6.24 11.34
C LEU A 126 -19.50 5.50 10.58
N ARG A 127 -18.37 5.18 11.23
CA ARG A 127 -17.31 4.34 10.63
C ARG A 127 -17.83 2.94 10.32
N ALA A 128 -18.60 2.34 11.23
CA ALA A 128 -19.19 1.01 10.99
C ALA A 128 -20.16 1.01 9.82
N GLU A 129 -20.95 2.07 9.63
CA GLU A 129 -21.81 2.24 8.45
C GLU A 129 -21.00 2.34 7.16
N GLN A 130 -19.96 3.19 7.12
CA GLN A 130 -19.10 3.35 5.94
C GLN A 130 -18.40 2.03 5.59
N ASN A 131 -17.81 1.36 6.58
CA ASN A 131 -17.10 0.09 6.41
C ASN A 131 -18.04 -1.00 5.86
N TYR A 132 -19.30 -1.04 6.31
CA TYR A 132 -20.29 -1.99 5.78
C TYR A 132 -20.47 -1.83 4.26
N PHE A 133 -20.66 -0.59 3.78
CA PHE A 133 -20.87 -0.34 2.36
C PHE A 133 -19.59 -0.55 1.54
N ARG A 134 -18.44 -0.09 2.02
CA ARG A 134 -17.13 -0.32 1.38
C ARG A 134 -16.86 -1.81 1.22
N GLU A 135 -16.99 -2.59 2.29
CA GLU A 135 -16.71 -4.03 2.22
C GLU A 135 -17.74 -4.78 1.38
N LYS A 136 -19.01 -4.35 1.40
CA LYS A 136 -20.03 -4.91 0.50
C LYS A 136 -19.69 -4.69 -0.97
N LEU A 137 -19.20 -3.50 -1.32
CA LEU A 137 -18.76 -3.16 -2.68
C LEU A 137 -17.51 -3.93 -3.07
N ARG A 138 -16.48 -3.93 -2.22
CA ARG A 138 -15.26 -4.74 -2.44
C ARG A 138 -15.58 -6.22 -2.65
N ARG A 139 -16.47 -6.79 -1.83
CA ARG A 139 -16.94 -8.17 -2.01
C ARG A 139 -17.68 -8.38 -3.33
N HIS A 140 -18.53 -7.44 -3.73
CA HIS A 140 -19.21 -7.50 -5.03
C HIS A 140 -18.20 -7.52 -6.18
N ASN A 141 -17.22 -6.60 -6.13
CA ASN A 141 -16.15 -6.48 -7.12
C ASN A 141 -15.31 -7.76 -7.20
N ARG A 142 -14.77 -8.24 -6.08
CA ARG A 142 -13.97 -9.48 -6.05
C ARG A 142 -14.74 -10.72 -6.54
N ARG A 143 -16.05 -10.81 -6.28
CA ARG A 143 -16.84 -12.03 -6.54
C ARG A 143 -17.47 -12.08 -7.92
N LEU A 144 -17.88 -10.93 -8.46
CA LEU A 144 -18.61 -10.87 -9.73
C LEU A 144 -17.75 -10.35 -10.87
N HIS A 145 -16.82 -9.44 -10.58
CA HIS A 145 -16.00 -8.79 -11.61
C HIS A 145 -14.57 -9.31 -11.62
N GLY A 146 -14.06 -9.78 -10.47
CA GLY A 146 -12.70 -10.30 -10.35
C GLY A 146 -11.69 -9.17 -10.19
N ILE A 147 -10.52 -9.33 -10.82
CA ILE A 147 -9.36 -8.44 -10.66
C ILE A 147 -8.85 -8.09 -12.07
N GLY A 148 -8.56 -6.82 -12.31
CA GLY A 148 -7.96 -6.36 -13.57
C GLY A 148 -8.48 -5.02 -14.06
N ILE A 149 -8.02 -4.65 -15.26
CA ILE A 149 -8.41 -3.44 -15.99
C ILE A 149 -9.80 -3.62 -16.59
N ILE A 150 -10.70 -2.70 -16.30
CA ILE A 150 -12.04 -2.64 -16.91
C ILE A 150 -11.98 -1.85 -18.23
N SER A 151 -11.30 -0.69 -18.21
CA SER A 151 -11.24 0.19 -19.39
C SER A 151 -9.99 1.07 -19.37
N GLY A 152 -9.47 1.40 -20.56
CA GLY A 152 -8.35 2.33 -20.71
C GLY A 152 -7.03 1.79 -20.16
N LEU A 153 -6.28 2.65 -19.46
CA LEU A 153 -4.99 2.35 -18.82
C LEU A 153 -3.93 1.83 -19.80
N GLY A 154 -3.99 2.27 -21.05
CA GLY A 154 -2.94 2.03 -22.03
C GLY A 154 -1.65 2.69 -21.60
N VAL A 155 -0.52 1.99 -21.72
CA VAL A 155 0.80 2.54 -21.42
C VAL A 155 1.57 2.71 -22.71
N SER A 156 2.18 3.87 -22.89
CA SER A 156 3.14 4.13 -23.95
C SER A 156 4.40 4.78 -23.36
N VAL A 157 5.53 4.53 -24.02
CA VAL A 157 6.82 5.06 -23.59
C VAL A 157 7.52 5.79 -24.73
N SER A 158 8.25 6.84 -24.39
CA SER A 158 9.09 7.58 -25.32
C SER A 158 10.34 8.08 -24.62
N ARG A 159 11.41 8.32 -25.38
CA ARG A 159 12.62 8.95 -24.84
C ARG A 159 12.31 10.39 -24.37
N ALA A 160 12.66 10.71 -23.13
CA ALA A 160 12.40 12.04 -22.55
C ALA A 160 13.52 13.03 -22.89
N ASP A 161 14.78 12.59 -22.83
CA ASP A 161 15.97 13.40 -23.10
C ASP A 161 17.15 12.55 -23.63
N ASP A 162 18.21 13.23 -24.11
CA ASP A 162 19.44 12.58 -24.56
C ASP A 162 20.22 11.91 -23.40
N GLN A 163 19.90 12.30 -22.16
CA GLN A 163 20.55 11.85 -20.92
C GLN A 163 19.96 10.55 -20.34
N GLY A 164 18.98 9.92 -21.02
CA GLY A 164 18.48 8.58 -20.68
C GLY A 164 17.21 8.56 -19.83
N GLY A 165 16.50 9.68 -19.70
CA GLY A 165 15.18 9.73 -19.08
C GLY A 165 14.12 9.01 -19.92
N LEU A 166 13.26 8.25 -19.24
CA LEU A 166 12.15 7.54 -19.84
C LEU A 166 10.84 8.28 -19.54
N ARG A 167 10.16 8.76 -20.57
CA ARG A 167 8.81 9.33 -20.45
C ARG A 167 7.81 8.21 -20.56
N ILE A 168 6.98 8.06 -19.53
CA ILE A 168 5.88 7.10 -19.48
C ILE A 168 4.58 7.88 -19.53
N ILE A 169 3.67 7.45 -20.39
CA ILE A 169 2.33 8.01 -20.55
C ILE A 169 1.36 6.87 -20.24
N VAL A 170 0.51 7.09 -19.24
CA VAL A 170 -0.59 6.20 -18.86
C VAL A 170 -1.89 6.90 -19.25
N GLU A 171 -2.67 6.29 -20.12
CA GLU A 171 -3.96 6.80 -20.54
C GLU A 171 -4.99 6.73 -19.39
N PRO A 172 -6.02 7.59 -19.41
CA PRO A 172 -7.15 7.46 -18.51
C PRO A 172 -7.73 6.04 -18.49
N GLY A 173 -8.26 5.64 -17.35
CA GLY A 173 -8.95 4.36 -17.25
C GLY A 173 -9.29 3.95 -15.83
N TYR A 174 -9.64 2.68 -15.70
CA TYR A 174 -10.26 2.15 -14.50
C TYR A 174 -9.96 0.66 -14.31
N ALA A 175 -9.67 0.26 -13.08
CA ALA A 175 -9.31 -1.11 -12.72
C ALA A 175 -9.86 -1.51 -11.33
N ILE A 176 -9.88 -2.81 -11.07
CA ILE A 176 -10.20 -3.41 -9.75
C ILE A 176 -9.01 -4.22 -9.27
N ASP A 177 -8.55 -3.96 -8.04
CA ASP A 177 -7.41 -4.65 -7.43
C ASP A 177 -7.78 -5.99 -6.75
N SER A 178 -6.77 -6.68 -6.22
CA SER A 178 -6.96 -7.96 -5.54
C SER A 178 -7.79 -7.87 -4.25
N ARG A 179 -7.94 -6.67 -3.69
CA ARG A 179 -8.76 -6.37 -2.52
C ARG A 179 -10.17 -5.91 -2.92
N GLY A 180 -10.48 -5.78 -4.20
CA GLY A 180 -11.78 -5.30 -4.69
C GLY A 180 -11.92 -3.79 -4.66
N GLU A 181 -10.82 -3.07 -4.45
CA GLU A 181 -10.79 -1.61 -4.53
C GLU A 181 -10.88 -1.18 -5.98
N GLU A 182 -11.59 -0.08 -6.17
CA GLU A 182 -11.74 0.58 -7.46
C GLU A 182 -10.61 1.59 -7.62
N ILE A 183 -9.82 1.43 -8.69
CA ILE A 183 -8.72 2.33 -9.01
C ILE A 183 -9.11 3.12 -10.26
N ALA A 184 -9.39 4.40 -10.07
CA ALA A 184 -9.71 5.33 -11.14
C ALA A 184 -8.52 6.21 -11.48
N LEU A 185 -8.19 6.32 -12.77
CA LEU A 185 -7.25 7.29 -13.31
C LEU A 185 -7.98 8.16 -14.32
N PRO A 186 -8.65 9.25 -13.91
CA PRO A 186 -9.60 9.98 -14.75
C PRO A 186 -8.92 10.78 -15.88
N ASP A 187 -7.77 11.37 -15.61
CA ASP A 187 -7.08 12.28 -16.55
C ASP A 187 -5.84 11.66 -17.21
N GLY A 188 -5.54 10.41 -16.89
CA GLY A 188 -4.26 9.79 -17.23
C GLY A 188 -3.11 10.39 -16.44
N ALA A 189 -1.89 9.98 -16.75
CA ALA A 189 -0.69 10.53 -16.15
C ALA A 189 0.46 10.51 -17.14
N THR A 190 1.30 11.54 -17.11
CA THR A 190 2.56 11.57 -17.83
C THR A 190 3.66 11.96 -16.87
N PHE A 191 4.70 11.14 -16.78
CA PHE A 191 5.82 11.38 -15.89
C PHE A 191 7.11 10.88 -16.51
N VAL A 192 8.24 11.39 -16.01
CA VAL A 192 9.57 11.01 -16.47
C VAL A 192 10.30 10.39 -15.29
N ILE A 193 10.87 9.21 -15.52
CA ILE A 193 11.69 8.52 -14.53
C ILE A 193 13.07 8.23 -15.10
N ARG A 194 14.03 8.06 -14.19
CA ARG A 194 15.34 7.51 -14.50
C ARG A 194 15.42 6.12 -13.89
N VAL A 195 15.40 5.11 -14.75
CA VAL A 195 15.43 3.70 -14.34
C VAL A 195 16.68 3.04 -14.90
N GLY A 196 17.43 2.37 -14.02
CA GLY A 196 18.52 1.47 -14.40
C GLY A 196 18.02 0.05 -14.61
N GLY A 197 18.83 -0.84 -15.20
CA GLY A 197 18.41 -2.22 -15.50
C GLY A 197 17.62 -2.36 -16.81
N ASP A 198 17.12 -3.57 -17.07
CA ASP A 198 16.58 -3.97 -18.38
C ASP A 198 15.08 -4.30 -18.38
N GLU A 199 14.46 -4.47 -17.19
CA GLU A 199 13.05 -4.87 -17.03
C GLU A 199 12.39 -4.11 -15.87
N TRP A 200 11.22 -3.53 -16.11
CA TRP A 200 10.40 -2.82 -15.12
C TRP A 200 8.92 -3.06 -15.34
N TYR A 201 8.13 -2.86 -14.29
CA TYR A 201 6.67 -2.93 -14.33
C TYR A 201 6.08 -1.57 -14.00
N VAL A 202 5.06 -1.16 -14.77
CA VAL A 202 4.19 -0.05 -14.40
C VAL A 202 3.00 -0.64 -13.66
N THR A 203 2.79 -0.17 -12.43
CA THR A 203 1.80 -0.72 -11.51
C THR A 203 0.84 0.35 -11.01
N LEU A 204 -0.39 -0.03 -10.71
CA LEU A 204 -1.39 0.80 -10.06
C LEU A 204 -1.76 0.23 -8.70
N ARG A 205 -1.91 1.09 -7.70
CA ARG A 205 -2.33 0.71 -6.35
C ARG A 205 -3.32 1.72 -5.79
N PHE A 206 -4.35 1.22 -5.11
CA PHE A 206 -5.27 2.04 -4.33
C PHE A 206 -4.62 2.54 -3.04
N TRP A 207 -4.88 3.79 -2.67
CA TRP A 207 -4.48 4.35 -1.38
C TRP A 207 -5.56 5.30 -0.85
N GLU A 208 -5.84 5.21 0.45
CA GLU A 208 -6.63 6.22 1.16
C GLU A 208 -5.67 7.29 1.66
N HIS A 209 -5.77 8.49 1.10
CA HIS A 209 -5.00 9.63 1.54
C HIS A 209 -5.87 10.54 2.42
N PRO A 210 -5.56 10.68 3.71
CA PRO A 210 -6.22 11.68 4.54
C PRO A 210 -5.89 13.07 4.00
N CYS A 211 -6.89 13.81 3.51
CA CYS A 211 -6.65 15.17 3.04
C CYS A 211 -6.45 16.08 4.24
N PRO A 212 -5.32 16.81 4.33
CA PRO A 212 -5.16 17.83 5.35
C PRO A 212 -6.19 18.94 5.16
N GLU A 213 -6.65 19.52 6.28
CA GLU A 213 -7.60 20.62 6.28
C GLU A 213 -7.05 21.82 5.48
N LEU A 214 -7.81 22.30 4.48
CA LEU A 214 -7.53 23.59 3.84
C LEU A 214 -7.94 24.74 4.79
N SER A 215 -7.21 24.94 5.89
CA SER A 215 -6.93 26.23 6.59
C SER A 215 -7.34 26.40 8.07
N ARG A 216 -6.34 26.92 8.83
CA ARG A 216 -6.31 28.16 9.66
C ARG A 216 -6.42 28.13 11.19
N LEU A 217 -6.69 27.01 11.85
CA LEU A 217 -6.61 26.96 13.30
C LEU A 217 -5.45 26.05 13.71
N GLU A 218 -4.40 26.65 14.26
CA GLU A 218 -3.33 25.95 14.99
C GLU A 218 -3.99 25.15 16.11
N THR A 219 -4.23 23.87 15.84
CA THR A 219 -4.68 22.89 16.82
C THR A 219 -3.64 21.77 16.80
N ASP A 220 -3.12 21.39 17.96
CA ASP A 220 -2.04 20.39 18.13
C ASP A 220 -2.40 18.97 17.66
N ASP A 221 -3.65 18.74 17.20
CA ASP A 221 -4.14 17.46 16.74
C ASP A 221 -4.60 17.59 15.27
N PRO A 222 -3.87 16.99 14.30
CA PRO A 222 -4.22 17.09 12.89
C PRO A 222 -5.55 16.38 12.63
N ARG A 223 -6.59 17.17 12.31
CA ARG A 223 -7.89 16.66 11.87
C ARG A 223 -7.90 16.57 10.35
N PHE A 224 -8.19 15.38 9.84
CA PHE A 224 -8.39 15.14 8.41
C PHE A 224 -9.91 15.16 8.13
N PRO A 225 -10.47 16.24 7.56
CA PRO A 225 -11.91 16.38 7.36
C PRO A 225 -12.46 15.41 6.29
N CYS A 226 -11.59 14.92 5.41
CA CYS A 226 -11.95 13.96 4.38
C CYS A 226 -10.81 12.99 4.06
N VAL A 227 -11.19 11.87 3.45
CA VAL A 227 -10.29 10.86 2.89
C VAL A 227 -10.48 10.90 1.38
N GLU A 228 -9.40 11.06 0.64
CA GLU A 228 -9.36 10.98 -0.81
C GLU A 228 -8.92 9.58 -1.23
N GLU A 229 -9.62 9.05 -2.23
CA GLU A 229 -9.26 7.79 -2.87
C GLU A 229 -8.26 8.08 -3.98
N VAL A 230 -7.07 7.50 -3.84
CA VAL A 230 -5.90 7.82 -4.64
C VAL A 230 -5.47 6.63 -5.49
N CYS A 231 -5.21 6.90 -6.77
CA CYS A 231 -4.48 6.04 -7.66
C CYS A 231 -2.98 6.33 -7.55
N VAL A 232 -2.22 5.40 -6.97
CA VAL A 232 -0.76 5.46 -6.94
C VAL A 232 -0.20 4.72 -8.14
N ILE A 233 0.57 5.40 -8.98
CA ILE A 233 1.29 4.81 -10.11
C ILE A 233 2.73 4.55 -9.66
N GLY A 234 3.11 3.27 -9.60
CA GLY A 234 4.46 2.85 -9.25
C GLY A 234 5.22 2.32 -10.45
N VAL A 235 6.53 2.59 -10.51
CA VAL A 235 7.43 1.87 -11.42
C VAL A 235 8.45 1.08 -10.62
N SER A 236 8.38 -0.24 -10.74
CA SER A 236 9.13 -1.17 -9.87
C SER A 236 9.65 -2.39 -10.63
N SER A 237 10.74 -2.98 -10.14
CA SER A 237 11.32 -4.21 -10.69
C SER A 237 10.59 -5.48 -10.25
N ASP A 238 9.60 -5.34 -9.36
CA ASP A 238 8.72 -6.40 -8.86
C ASP A 238 7.30 -5.86 -8.74
N ILE A 239 6.30 -6.73 -8.67
CA ILE A 239 4.88 -6.34 -8.57
C ILE A 239 4.39 -6.56 -7.13
N PRO A 240 4.11 -5.48 -6.37
CA PRO A 240 3.53 -5.61 -5.03
C PRO A 240 2.21 -6.39 -5.04
N SER A 241 1.89 -7.16 -4.00
CA SER A 241 0.63 -7.95 -3.96
C SER A 241 -0.65 -7.10 -3.99
N SER A 242 -0.54 -5.85 -3.53
CA SER A 242 -1.63 -4.87 -3.48
C SER A 242 -1.73 -4.04 -4.77
N ALA A 243 -0.85 -4.27 -5.74
CA ALA A 243 -0.82 -3.50 -6.98
C ALA A 243 -1.20 -4.37 -8.19
N ILE A 244 -1.73 -3.72 -9.22
CA ILE A 244 -2.00 -4.34 -10.52
C ILE A 244 -0.92 -3.88 -11.49
N ALA A 245 -0.21 -4.81 -12.11
CA ALA A 245 0.69 -4.48 -13.22
C ALA A 245 -0.14 -4.21 -14.48
N ILE A 246 0.03 -3.01 -15.05
CA ILE A 246 -0.67 -2.57 -16.25
C ILE A 246 0.22 -2.62 -17.51
N ALA A 247 1.54 -2.68 -17.32
CA ALA A 247 2.50 -2.88 -18.40
C ALA A 247 3.82 -3.43 -17.87
N ARG A 248 4.52 -4.19 -18.71
CA ARG A 248 5.94 -4.52 -18.56
C ARG A 248 6.75 -3.70 -19.57
N LEU A 249 7.84 -3.12 -19.11
CA LEU A 249 8.78 -2.32 -19.89
C LEU A 249 10.08 -3.11 -20.02
N LEU A 250 10.57 -3.23 -21.25
CA LEU A 250 11.83 -3.89 -21.57
C LEU A 250 12.76 -2.92 -22.28
N ARG A 251 14.05 -3.06 -22.01
CA ARG A 251 15.09 -2.32 -22.73
C ARG A 251 15.65 -3.19 -23.85
N LEU A 252 15.45 -2.77 -25.10
CA LEU A 252 15.92 -3.46 -26.30
C LEU A 252 16.79 -2.51 -27.12
N ASP A 253 18.00 -2.92 -27.47
CA ASP A 253 18.97 -2.13 -28.26
C ASP A 253 19.22 -0.70 -27.73
N GLY A 254 19.06 -0.51 -26.43
CA GLY A 254 19.27 0.77 -25.74
C GLY A 254 18.01 1.63 -25.57
N ASP A 255 16.93 1.32 -26.28
CA ASP A 255 15.64 2.00 -26.20
C ASP A 255 14.63 1.21 -25.34
N TRP A 256 13.73 1.93 -24.68
CA TRP A 256 12.67 1.33 -23.88
C TRP A 256 11.43 1.08 -24.73
N MET A 257 10.86 -0.12 -24.57
CA MET A 257 9.63 -0.52 -25.23
C MET A 257 8.65 -1.13 -24.22
N VAL A 258 7.36 -0.96 -24.48
CA VAL A 258 6.32 -1.74 -23.79
C VAL A 258 6.33 -3.15 -24.39
N ASP A 259 6.43 -4.15 -23.54
CA ASP A 259 6.40 -5.53 -23.96
C ASP A 259 4.99 -5.93 -24.41
N ALA A 260 4.88 -6.35 -25.68
CA ALA A 260 3.63 -6.77 -26.28
C ALA A 260 3.18 -8.17 -25.86
N GLU A 261 4.10 -9.01 -25.35
CA GLU A 261 3.78 -10.36 -24.87
C GLU A 261 3.27 -10.35 -23.42
N PHE A 262 3.36 -9.22 -22.72
CA PHE A 262 2.87 -9.11 -21.34
C PHE A 262 1.33 -9.11 -21.30
N GLU A 263 0.77 -10.20 -20.77
CA GLU A 263 -0.68 -10.32 -20.58
C GLU A 263 -1.15 -9.49 -19.38
N VAL A 264 -1.84 -8.39 -19.70
CA VAL A 264 -2.43 -7.52 -18.68
C VAL A 264 -3.76 -8.12 -18.19
N PRO A 265 -3.99 -8.23 -16.87
CA PRO A 265 -5.26 -8.74 -16.35
C PRO A 265 -6.40 -7.79 -16.74
N ARG A 266 -7.34 -8.26 -17.57
CA ARG A 266 -8.51 -7.50 -18.00
C ARG A 266 -9.79 -8.18 -17.54
N ILE A 267 -10.77 -7.38 -17.11
CA ILE A 267 -12.12 -7.83 -16.78
C ILE A 267 -12.96 -7.70 -18.06
N ALA A 268 -13.68 -8.77 -18.41
CA ALA A 268 -14.49 -8.87 -19.62
C ALA A 268 -15.90 -8.31 -19.43
#